data_AF-A0A376KQU2-F1
#
_entry.id   AF-A0A376KQU2-F1
#
_cell.length_a   1.000
_cell.length_b   1.000
_cell.length_c   1.000
_cell.angle_alpha   90.00
_cell.angle_beta   90.00
_cell.angle_gamma   90.00
#
_symmetry.space_group_name_H-M   'P 1'
#
loop_
_entity.id
_entity.type
_entity.pdbx_description
1 polymer ?
#
loop_
_entity_poly.entity_id
_entity_poly.type
_entity_poly.pdbx_seq_one_letter_code
_entity_poly.pdbx_strand_id
1 'polypeptide(L)'
;MIHWQHEPIALAPGDDNDKDGCFSGSAVDDNGVLSLIYTGHVWLDGAGNDDAIREVQCLATSRDGIHFEKQGVILTPPEGIMHFRDPKVWREADTWWMVVGAKDPGNTGQILLYRGSSLREWTFDRVLAHADAGESYMWECPDFFSLGDQHYLMFSPQGMNAEGYSYRNRFQSGVIPGMWSPGRLFAQSGHFTELDNGHDFYAPQSFLAKDGRRIVIGWMDMWESPMPSKREGWAGCMTLARELSESNGKLLQRPVHEAESLRQQHQSVSPRTISNKYVLQENAQAVEIQLQWALKNSDAEHYGLQLGTGMRLYIDNQSERLVLWRYYPHENLDGYRSIPLPQRDTLALRIFIDTSSVEVFINDGEAVMSSRIYPQPEERELSLYASHGVAVLQHGALWLLG
;
A
#
# COMPACT_ATOMS: atom_id res chain seq x y z
N MET A 1 -6.66 -13.26 -9.79
CA MET A 1 -6.55 -12.30 -8.67
C MET A 1 -7.62 -11.20 -8.75
N ILE A 2 -8.83 -11.50 -9.26
CA ILE A 2 -9.86 -10.48 -9.57
C ILE A 2 -11.24 -10.92 -9.09
N HIS A 3 -11.68 -12.11 -9.50
CA HIS A 3 -12.92 -12.69 -8.99
C HIS A 3 -12.64 -13.40 -7.67
N TRP A 4 -13.13 -12.81 -6.58
CA TRP A 4 -12.92 -13.30 -5.21
C TRP A 4 -14.16 -14.06 -4.72
N GLN A 5 -13.90 -15.08 -3.92
CA GLN A 5 -14.90 -15.79 -3.13
C GLN A 5 -14.56 -15.58 -1.65
N HIS A 6 -15.58 -15.29 -0.84
CA HIS A 6 -15.38 -15.19 0.60
C HIS A 6 -15.20 -16.59 1.19
N GLU A 7 -14.07 -16.80 1.85
CA GLU A 7 -13.76 -18.03 2.58
C GLU A 7 -14.02 -17.85 4.08
N PRO A 8 -14.15 -18.95 4.86
CA PRO A 8 -14.24 -18.88 6.31
C PRO A 8 -13.07 -18.10 6.95
N ILE A 9 -13.31 -17.57 8.15
CA ILE A 9 -12.27 -16.92 8.96
C ILE A 9 -11.13 -17.93 9.21
N ALA A 10 -9.92 -17.59 8.78
CA ALA A 10 -8.76 -18.47 8.87
C ALA A 10 -8.23 -18.62 10.31
N LEU A 11 -8.11 -17.52 11.05
CA LEU A 11 -7.62 -17.47 12.42
C LEU A 11 -8.50 -16.55 13.26
N ALA A 12 -8.82 -16.97 14.48
CA ALA A 12 -9.52 -16.15 15.48
C ALA A 12 -8.72 -16.15 16.80
N PRO A 13 -8.72 -15.02 17.55
CA PRO A 13 -8.12 -14.94 18.88
C PRO A 13 -8.72 -15.98 19.83
N GLY A 14 -7.91 -16.58 20.69
CA GLY A 14 -8.44 -17.45 21.76
C GLY A 14 -7.42 -18.27 22.53
N ASP A 15 -6.21 -18.45 22.01
CA ASP A 15 -5.16 -19.22 22.69
C ASP A 15 -4.40 -18.27 23.63
N ASP A 16 -3.71 -18.80 24.65
CA ASP A 16 -2.99 -17.99 25.66
C ASP A 16 -2.00 -16.97 25.07
N ASN A 17 -1.53 -17.19 23.84
CA ASN A 17 -0.54 -16.36 23.15
C ASN A 17 -1.13 -15.41 22.11
N ASP A 18 -2.43 -15.50 21.82
CA ASP A 18 -3.11 -14.63 20.85
C ASP A 18 -4.53 -14.23 21.28
N LYS A 19 -4.87 -14.40 22.57
CA LYS A 19 -6.21 -14.19 23.12
C LYS A 19 -6.79 -12.80 22.87
N ASP A 20 -5.94 -11.79 22.70
CA ASP A 20 -6.35 -10.41 22.45
C ASP A 20 -6.15 -10.00 20.98
N GLY A 21 -5.58 -10.87 20.15
CA GLY A 21 -5.41 -10.60 18.72
C GLY A 21 -4.53 -11.63 17.98
N CYS A 22 -5.03 -12.09 16.84
CA CYS A 22 -4.19 -12.65 15.78
C CYS A 22 -3.79 -11.49 14.86
N PHE A 23 -2.63 -10.90 15.10
CA PHE A 23 -2.10 -9.77 14.33
C PHE A 23 -1.50 -10.23 13.00
N SER A 24 -1.01 -9.27 12.22
CA SER A 24 -0.48 -9.49 10.87
C SER A 24 0.60 -10.56 10.82
N GLY A 25 0.78 -11.11 9.63
CA GLY A 25 1.71 -12.19 9.35
C GLY A 25 1.86 -12.42 7.86
N SER A 26 2.62 -13.44 7.48
CA SER A 26 2.84 -13.85 6.10
C SER A 26 2.61 -15.35 5.91
N ALA A 27 2.45 -15.76 4.66
CA ALA A 27 2.27 -17.15 4.28
C ALA A 27 3.45 -17.66 3.44
N VAL A 28 3.82 -18.92 3.64
CA VAL A 28 4.81 -19.64 2.82
C VAL A 28 4.33 -21.07 2.54
N ASP A 29 4.75 -21.63 1.41
CA ASP A 29 4.63 -23.06 1.14
C ASP A 29 5.81 -23.80 1.77
N ASP A 30 5.52 -24.70 2.70
CA ASP A 30 6.51 -25.63 3.27
C ASP A 30 6.22 -27.04 2.76
N ASN A 31 6.78 -27.36 1.60
CA ASN A 31 6.66 -28.68 0.96
C ASN A 31 5.19 -29.10 0.75
N GLY A 32 4.36 -28.19 0.26
CA GLY A 32 2.92 -28.43 0.03
C GLY A 32 2.04 -28.24 1.26
N VAL A 33 2.59 -27.75 2.38
CA VAL A 33 1.81 -27.32 3.56
C VAL A 33 1.83 -25.80 3.62
N LEU A 34 0.65 -25.19 3.47
CA LEU A 34 0.51 -23.74 3.61
C LEU A 34 0.71 -23.36 5.08
N SER A 35 1.74 -22.58 5.35
CA SER A 35 2.15 -22.20 6.70
C SER A 35 2.00 -20.69 6.87
N LEU A 36 1.17 -20.28 7.82
CA LEU A 36 1.00 -18.90 8.25
C LEU A 36 1.93 -18.65 9.43
N ILE A 37 2.76 -17.62 9.32
CA ILE A 37 3.53 -17.11 10.43
C ILE A 37 2.96 -15.73 10.77
N TYR A 38 2.46 -15.57 11.99
CA TYR A 38 1.69 -14.39 12.41
C TYR A 38 2.06 -13.95 13.82
N THR A 39 1.71 -12.73 14.19
CA THR A 39 1.93 -12.26 15.55
C THR A 39 0.74 -12.59 16.45
N GLY A 40 0.99 -13.29 17.55
CA GLY A 40 0.06 -13.39 18.67
C GLY A 40 0.19 -12.17 19.58
N HIS A 41 -0.93 -11.51 19.85
CA HIS A 41 -1.01 -10.30 20.67
C HIS A 41 -1.75 -10.54 21.98
N VAL A 42 -1.17 -10.05 23.07
CA VAL A 42 -1.75 -10.12 24.41
C VAL A 42 -1.52 -8.81 25.16
N TRP A 43 -2.59 -8.22 25.69
CA TRP A 43 -2.51 -7.17 26.71
C TRP A 43 -2.28 -7.80 28.09
N LEU A 44 -1.26 -7.31 28.79
CA LEU A 44 -0.83 -7.79 30.10
C LEU A 44 -1.50 -7.05 31.26
N ASP A 45 -1.89 -5.79 31.05
CA ASP A 45 -2.50 -4.93 32.07
C ASP A 45 -3.71 -4.16 31.52
N GLY A 46 -4.79 -4.90 31.24
CA GLY A 46 -6.06 -4.36 30.75
C GLY A 46 -6.13 -4.22 29.23
N ALA A 47 -7.31 -4.47 28.66
CA ALA A 47 -7.51 -4.38 27.21
C ALA A 47 -7.30 -2.94 26.72
N GLY A 48 -6.51 -2.79 25.65
CA GLY A 48 -6.16 -1.50 25.04
C GLY A 48 -4.96 -0.79 25.68
N ASN A 49 -4.26 -1.41 26.64
CA ASN A 49 -3.05 -0.84 27.24
C ASN A 49 -1.80 -1.27 26.45
N ASP A 50 -1.44 -0.49 25.43
CA ASP A 50 -0.31 -0.81 24.55
C ASP A 50 1.07 -0.59 25.20
N ASP A 51 1.13 0.00 26.41
CA ASP A 51 2.36 0.10 27.20
C ASP A 51 2.71 -1.21 27.93
N ALA A 52 1.76 -2.15 28.02
CA ALA A 52 1.90 -3.42 28.71
C ALA A 52 1.40 -4.56 27.84
N ILE A 53 2.19 -4.92 26.82
CA ILE A 53 1.86 -5.95 25.84
C ILE A 53 2.88 -7.07 25.79
N ARG A 54 2.45 -8.20 25.21
CA ARG A 54 3.33 -9.28 24.77
C ARG A 54 2.97 -9.64 23.34
N GLU A 55 3.92 -9.41 22.44
CA GLU A 55 3.84 -9.85 21.04
C GLU A 55 4.82 -11.00 20.83
N VAL A 56 4.34 -12.11 20.26
CA VAL A 56 5.14 -13.32 19.94
C VAL A 56 4.83 -13.79 18.53
N GLN A 57 5.74 -14.51 17.88
CA GLN A 57 5.48 -15.06 16.54
C GLN A 57 4.98 -16.50 16.67
N CYS A 58 3.86 -16.76 16.02
CA CYS A 58 3.11 -18.01 16.05
C CYS A 58 3.11 -18.65 14.67
N LEU A 59 2.91 -19.97 14.63
CA LEU A 59 2.75 -20.76 13.41
C LEU A 59 1.33 -21.34 13.36
N ALA A 60 0.70 -21.30 12.18
CA ALA A 60 -0.48 -22.09 11.87
C ALA A 60 -0.31 -22.79 10.52
N THR A 61 -0.87 -23.98 10.35
CA THR A 61 -0.67 -24.79 9.13
C THR A 61 -1.99 -25.25 8.54
N SER A 62 -2.05 -25.35 7.22
CA SER A 62 -3.18 -25.89 6.48
C SER A 62 -2.72 -26.77 5.32
N ARG A 63 -3.49 -27.84 5.06
CA ARG A 63 -3.30 -28.73 3.89
C ARG A 63 -4.32 -28.47 2.78
N ASP A 64 -5.43 -27.80 3.09
CA ASP A 64 -6.49 -27.46 2.13
C ASP A 64 -6.50 -25.96 1.78
N GLY A 65 -5.73 -25.14 2.49
CA GLY A 65 -5.65 -23.69 2.32
C GLY A 65 -6.82 -22.92 2.93
N ILE A 66 -7.78 -23.60 3.57
CA ILE A 66 -9.03 -23.02 4.08
C ILE A 66 -9.10 -23.16 5.60
N HIS A 67 -8.80 -24.36 6.12
CA HIS A 67 -8.84 -24.64 7.56
C HIS A 67 -7.42 -24.68 8.12
N PHE A 68 -7.17 -23.89 9.16
CA PHE A 68 -5.84 -23.76 9.77
C PHE A 68 -5.80 -24.32 11.19
N GLU A 69 -4.73 -25.04 11.50
CA GLU A 69 -4.42 -25.53 12.84
C GLU A 69 -3.27 -24.70 13.44
N LYS A 70 -3.53 -24.03 14.56
CA LYS A 70 -2.50 -23.31 15.32
C LYS A 70 -1.49 -24.29 15.90
N GLN A 71 -0.21 -24.06 15.63
CA GLN A 71 0.93 -24.86 16.08
C GLN A 71 1.64 -24.25 17.29
N GLY A 72 1.23 -23.05 17.72
CA GLY A 72 1.79 -22.34 18.87
C GLY A 72 2.92 -21.37 18.52
N VAL A 73 3.62 -20.91 19.57
CA VAL A 73 4.70 -19.92 19.49
C VAL A 73 5.96 -20.56 18.92
N ILE A 74 6.59 -19.89 17.95
CA ILE A 74 7.85 -20.28 17.31
C ILE A 74 8.99 -19.30 17.58
N LEU A 75 8.67 -18.07 18.02
CA LEU A 75 9.67 -17.05 18.32
C LEU A 75 9.14 -16.04 19.34
N THR A 76 9.91 -15.79 20.40
CA THR A 76 9.63 -14.76 21.40
C THR A 76 10.52 -13.54 21.17
N PRO A 77 10.11 -12.34 21.63
CA PRO A 77 10.94 -11.15 21.50
C PRO A 77 12.27 -11.30 22.27
N PRO A 78 13.34 -10.64 21.82
CA PRO A 78 14.54 -10.47 22.63
C PRO A 78 14.25 -9.74 23.96
N GLU A 79 15.13 -9.91 24.94
CA GLU A 79 15.00 -9.22 26.23
C GLU A 79 14.92 -7.69 26.05
N GLY A 80 13.95 -7.07 26.72
CA GLY A 80 13.73 -5.61 26.67
C GLY A 80 12.92 -5.11 25.46
N ILE A 81 12.49 -5.99 24.56
CA ILE A 81 11.64 -5.64 23.41
C ILE A 81 10.20 -6.09 23.67
N MET A 82 9.24 -5.17 23.58
CA MET A 82 7.80 -5.45 23.72
C MET A 82 7.06 -5.39 22.38
N HIS A 83 7.27 -4.34 21.58
CA HIS A 83 6.77 -4.28 20.21
C HIS A 83 7.68 -5.15 19.34
N PHE A 84 7.13 -6.25 18.83
CA PHE A 84 7.79 -7.30 18.10
C PHE A 84 6.77 -8.05 17.24
N ARG A 85 6.55 -7.60 16.00
CA ARG A 85 5.42 -8.05 15.19
C ARG A 85 5.64 -8.03 13.67
N ASP A 86 4.64 -8.58 12.98
CA ASP A 86 4.45 -8.59 11.54
C ASP A 86 5.55 -9.37 10.78
N PRO A 87 5.69 -10.68 11.04
CA PRO A 87 6.76 -11.49 10.48
C PRO A 87 6.60 -11.72 8.97
N LYS A 88 7.63 -11.42 8.18
CA LYS A 88 7.77 -11.86 6.79
C LYS A 88 8.79 -12.98 6.68
N VAL A 89 8.36 -14.12 6.16
CA VAL A 89 9.21 -15.29 5.93
C VAL A 89 9.49 -15.49 4.44
N TRP A 90 10.71 -15.94 4.12
CA TRP A 90 11.07 -16.47 2.80
C TRP A 90 12.14 -17.55 2.93
N ARG A 91 12.35 -18.30 1.85
CA ARG A 91 13.42 -19.29 1.74
C ARG A 91 14.41 -18.85 0.67
N GLU A 92 15.70 -18.88 1.01
CA GLU A 92 16.78 -18.66 0.07
C GLU A 92 17.80 -19.80 0.21
N ALA A 93 17.98 -20.54 -0.89
CA ALA A 93 18.65 -21.84 -0.88
C ALA A 93 18.04 -22.78 0.18
N ASP A 94 18.86 -23.28 1.11
CA ASP A 94 18.45 -24.21 2.17
C ASP A 94 18.19 -23.52 3.52
N THR A 95 18.08 -22.19 3.53
CA THR A 95 17.85 -21.41 4.76
C THR A 95 16.51 -20.69 4.70
N TRP A 96 15.75 -20.83 5.77
CA TRP A 96 14.59 -19.98 6.03
C TRP A 96 15.06 -18.68 6.66
N TRP A 97 14.50 -17.57 6.20
CA TRP A 97 14.76 -16.24 6.72
C TRP A 97 13.45 -15.61 7.18
N MET A 98 13.54 -14.80 8.23
CA MET A 98 12.43 -14.04 8.76
C MET A 98 12.88 -12.64 9.11
N VAL A 99 12.11 -11.64 8.68
CA VAL A 99 12.18 -10.29 9.24
C VAL A 99 10.99 -10.03 10.15
N VAL A 100 11.22 -9.34 11.26
CA VAL A 100 10.18 -8.93 12.23
C VAL A 100 10.42 -7.47 12.62
N GLY A 101 9.36 -6.68 12.64
CA GLY A 101 9.40 -5.29 13.08
C GLY A 101 9.51 -5.23 14.59
N ALA A 102 10.36 -4.34 15.11
CA ALA A 102 10.54 -4.18 16.55
C ALA A 102 10.78 -2.71 16.95
N LYS A 103 10.47 -2.40 18.20
CA LYS A 103 10.93 -1.17 18.87
C LYS A 103 12.05 -1.53 19.85
N ASP A 104 13.19 -0.88 19.73
CA ASP A 104 14.29 -1.06 20.68
C ASP A 104 14.05 -0.36 22.03
N PRO A 105 14.85 -0.66 23.08
CA PRO A 105 14.72 0.01 24.38
C PRO A 105 14.96 1.53 24.36
N GLY A 106 15.54 2.06 23.28
CA GLY A 106 15.75 3.48 23.04
C GLY A 106 14.56 4.17 22.36
N ASN A 107 13.42 3.48 22.21
CA ASN A 107 12.22 3.96 21.52
C ASN A 107 12.45 4.25 20.03
N THR A 108 13.26 3.42 19.37
CA THR A 108 13.60 3.54 17.95
C THR A 108 13.16 2.30 17.17
N GLY A 109 12.60 2.51 15.97
CA GLY A 109 12.13 1.43 15.10
C GLY A 109 13.29 0.65 14.48
N GLN A 110 13.17 -0.68 14.41
CA GLN A 110 14.16 -1.56 13.80
C GLN A 110 13.53 -2.81 13.19
N ILE A 111 14.24 -3.43 12.25
CA ILE A 111 13.88 -4.73 11.68
C ILE A 111 14.93 -5.75 12.09
N LEU A 112 14.47 -6.81 12.73
CA LEU A 112 15.31 -7.92 13.18
C LEU A 112 15.29 -9.02 12.12
N LEU A 113 16.47 -9.55 11.77
CA LEU A 113 16.64 -10.67 10.86
C LEU A 113 16.95 -11.95 11.65
N TYR A 114 16.20 -13.00 11.33
CA TYR A 114 16.38 -14.35 11.87
C TYR A 114 16.61 -15.34 10.73
N ARG A 115 17.27 -16.45 11.07
CA ARG A 115 17.45 -17.59 10.17
C ARG A 115 17.08 -18.90 10.86
N GLY A 116 16.57 -19.85 10.10
CA GLY A 116 16.13 -21.16 10.58
C GLY A 116 16.41 -22.28 9.59
N SER A 117 16.58 -23.49 10.11
CA SER A 117 16.58 -24.73 9.31
C SER A 117 15.16 -25.27 9.06
N SER A 118 14.19 -24.78 9.83
CA SER A 118 12.75 -25.07 9.71
C SER A 118 11.94 -23.84 10.11
N LEU A 119 10.63 -23.88 9.91
CA LEU A 119 9.71 -22.83 10.37
C LEU A 119 9.51 -22.79 11.90
N ARG A 120 10.08 -23.75 12.64
CA ARG A 120 9.86 -23.91 14.10
C ARG A 120 11.03 -23.42 14.95
N GLU A 121 12.23 -23.35 14.39
CA GLU A 121 13.44 -23.02 15.12
C GLU A 121 14.16 -21.85 14.46
N TRP A 122 14.22 -20.72 15.17
CA TRP A 122 14.77 -19.47 14.68
C TRP A 122 15.96 -19.03 15.52
N THR A 123 17.03 -18.64 14.84
CA THR A 123 18.22 -18.04 15.45
C THR A 123 18.32 -16.59 15.01
N PHE A 124 18.48 -15.67 15.96
CA PHE A 124 18.77 -14.27 15.65
C PHE A 124 20.06 -14.15 14.83
N ASP A 125 20.01 -13.45 13.71
CA ASP A 125 21.19 -13.19 12.88
C ASP A 125 21.75 -11.79 13.16
N ARG A 126 20.93 -10.75 12.96
CA ARG A 126 21.32 -9.35 13.16
C ARG A 126 20.11 -8.41 13.16
N VAL A 127 20.35 -7.15 13.52
CA VAL A 127 19.47 -6.05 13.13
C VAL A 127 19.71 -5.78 11.63
N LEU A 128 18.68 -5.95 10.80
CA LEU A 128 18.77 -5.76 9.35
C LEU A 128 18.89 -4.27 8.99
N ALA A 129 18.06 -3.47 9.65
CA ALA A 129 17.98 -2.03 9.51
C ALA A 129 17.38 -1.42 10.78
N HIS A 130 17.73 -0.17 11.04
CA HIS A 130 17.42 0.56 12.28
C HIS A 130 17.23 2.03 11.92
N ALA A 131 16.23 2.69 12.47
CA ALA A 131 15.98 4.11 12.23
C ALA A 131 17.00 4.99 12.94
N ASP A 132 17.23 6.20 12.44
CA ASP A 132 18.00 7.15 13.22
C ASP A 132 17.19 7.58 14.47
N ALA A 133 17.90 7.90 15.55
CA ALA A 133 17.27 8.28 16.81
C ALA A 133 16.34 9.49 16.63
N GLY A 134 15.06 9.32 16.96
CA GLY A 134 14.03 10.36 16.84
C GLY A 134 13.38 10.46 15.46
N GLU A 135 13.79 9.65 14.46
CA GLU A 135 13.17 9.63 13.13
C GLU A 135 11.84 8.87 13.13
N SER A 136 11.82 7.69 13.74
CA SER A 136 10.62 6.84 13.87
C SER A 136 10.80 5.86 15.03
N TYR A 137 9.69 5.54 15.70
CA TYR A 137 9.73 4.73 16.92
C TYR A 137 9.33 3.26 16.70
N MET A 138 8.74 2.93 15.55
CA MET A 138 8.34 1.55 15.20
C MET A 138 8.27 1.41 13.69
N TRP A 139 8.73 0.27 13.15
CA TRP A 139 8.56 -0.11 11.74
C TRP A 139 7.66 -1.34 11.66
N GLU A 140 6.44 -1.15 11.19
CA GLU A 140 5.44 -2.22 11.04
C GLU A 140 5.48 -2.86 9.67
N CYS A 141 4.89 -4.05 9.57
CA CYS A 141 4.69 -4.78 8.32
C CYS A 141 5.94 -4.82 7.43
N PRO A 142 7.12 -5.24 7.96
CA PRO A 142 8.29 -5.38 7.13
C PRO A 142 8.10 -6.46 6.07
N ASP A 143 8.63 -6.20 4.89
CA ASP A 143 8.79 -7.16 3.82
C ASP A 143 10.16 -6.96 3.18
N PHE A 144 10.83 -8.06 2.88
CA PHE A 144 12.20 -8.04 2.38
C PHE A 144 12.32 -8.98 1.18
N PHE A 145 12.72 -8.43 0.04
CA PHE A 145 12.75 -9.19 -1.20
C PHE A 145 13.75 -8.67 -2.21
N SER A 146 14.21 -9.57 -3.08
CA SER A 146 14.94 -9.22 -4.29
C SER A 146 13.98 -8.89 -5.45
N LEU A 147 14.31 -7.88 -6.24
CA LEU A 147 13.66 -7.56 -7.51
C LEU A 147 14.64 -6.83 -8.42
N GLY A 148 14.77 -7.28 -9.68
CA GLY A 148 15.86 -6.84 -10.54
C GLY A 148 17.22 -7.19 -9.92
N ASP A 149 18.13 -6.23 -9.93
CA ASP A 149 19.47 -6.39 -9.34
C ASP A 149 19.57 -5.91 -7.88
N GLN A 150 18.44 -5.56 -7.23
CA GLN A 150 18.40 -4.98 -5.90
C GLN A 150 17.57 -5.80 -4.90
N HIS A 151 17.78 -5.49 -3.62
CA HIS A 151 16.87 -5.85 -2.54
C HIS A 151 16.11 -4.62 -2.08
N TYR A 152 14.85 -4.82 -1.70
CA TYR A 152 13.99 -3.80 -1.14
C TYR A 152 13.57 -4.21 0.25
N LEU A 153 13.80 -3.32 1.22
CA LEU A 153 13.18 -3.38 2.53
C LEU A 153 11.96 -2.47 2.53
N MET A 154 10.78 -3.08 2.43
CA MET A 154 9.48 -2.42 2.55
C MET A 154 9.03 -2.44 4.01
N PHE A 155 8.48 -1.35 4.51
CA PHE A 155 7.97 -1.25 5.89
C PHE A 155 7.07 -0.02 6.05
N SER A 156 6.40 0.04 7.19
CA SER A 156 5.49 1.12 7.57
C SER A 156 5.98 1.83 8.83
N PRO A 157 6.77 2.91 8.70
CA PRO A 157 7.31 3.62 9.85
C PRO A 157 6.26 4.48 10.58
N GLN A 158 6.28 4.41 11.90
CA GLN A 158 5.51 5.28 12.77
C GLN A 158 6.36 6.41 13.38
N GLY A 159 5.81 7.62 13.42
CA GLY A 159 6.43 8.78 14.06
C GLY A 159 7.26 9.68 13.15
N MET A 160 7.28 9.41 11.84
CA MET A 160 7.93 10.31 10.88
C MET A 160 7.24 11.68 10.84
N ASN A 161 8.04 12.74 10.74
CA ASN A 161 7.54 14.10 10.55
C ASN A 161 7.26 14.36 9.07
N ALA A 162 6.18 15.10 8.80
CA ALA A 162 5.89 15.60 7.46
C ALA A 162 6.95 16.62 7.00
N GLU A 163 7.37 16.51 5.74
CA GLU A 163 8.32 17.45 5.11
C GLU A 163 7.78 17.95 3.78
N GLY A 164 7.34 19.21 3.75
CA GLY A 164 6.72 19.79 2.55
C GLY A 164 5.49 18.99 2.11
N TYR A 165 5.60 18.32 0.95
CA TYR A 165 4.55 17.44 0.38
C TYR A 165 4.75 15.95 0.67
N SER A 166 5.86 15.57 1.29
CA SER A 166 6.20 14.19 1.64
C SER A 166 5.72 13.84 3.05
N TYR A 167 5.44 12.54 3.27
CA TYR A 167 5.10 11.98 4.58
C TYR A 167 3.87 12.65 5.22
N ARG A 168 2.85 12.92 4.40
CA ARG A 168 1.66 13.68 4.81
C ARG A 168 0.58 12.83 5.47
N ASN A 169 0.66 11.51 5.35
CA ASN A 169 -0.26 10.61 6.02
C ASN A 169 0.06 10.55 7.52
N ARG A 170 -0.84 10.00 8.33
CA ARG A 170 -0.60 9.81 9.76
C ARG A 170 0.64 8.93 9.99
N PHE A 171 0.73 7.84 9.23
CA PHE A 171 1.90 6.98 9.11
C PHE A 171 2.14 6.66 7.64
N GLN A 172 3.38 6.31 7.30
CA GLN A 172 3.78 6.09 5.91
C GLN A 172 3.98 4.59 5.64
N SER A 173 3.98 4.22 4.36
CA SER A 173 4.48 2.93 3.90
C SER A 173 5.36 3.13 2.68
N GLY A 174 6.53 2.52 2.70
CA GLY A 174 7.56 2.81 1.71
C GLY A 174 8.66 1.75 1.68
N VAL A 175 9.71 2.05 0.93
CA VAL A 175 10.83 1.14 0.71
C VAL A 175 12.18 1.84 0.88
N ILE A 176 13.17 1.07 1.31
CA ILE A 176 14.60 1.39 1.19
C ILE A 176 15.23 0.38 0.23
N PRO A 177 15.85 0.82 -0.89
CA PRO A 177 16.62 -0.06 -1.77
C PRO A 177 18.01 -0.34 -1.20
N GLY A 178 18.59 -1.47 -1.57
CA GLY A 178 19.97 -1.79 -1.26
C GLY A 178 20.42 -3.15 -1.77
N MET A 179 21.58 -3.58 -1.29
CA MET A 179 22.16 -4.89 -1.62
C MET A 179 22.28 -5.74 -0.37
N TRP A 180 21.88 -6.99 -0.48
CA TRP A 180 22.05 -7.96 0.61
C TRP A 180 22.47 -9.32 0.07
N SER A 181 23.16 -10.07 0.91
CA SER A 181 23.42 -11.49 0.72
C SER A 181 23.60 -12.13 2.10
N PRO A 182 23.31 -13.43 2.26
CA PRO A 182 23.55 -14.15 3.50
C PRO A 182 24.94 -13.89 4.09
N GLY A 183 24.97 -13.50 5.38
CA GLY A 183 26.20 -13.19 6.12
C GLY A 183 26.73 -11.76 5.93
N ARG A 184 26.16 -10.96 5.03
CA ARG A 184 26.49 -9.54 4.85
C ARG A 184 25.45 -8.62 5.52
N LEU A 185 25.86 -7.38 5.80
CA LEU A 185 24.94 -6.32 6.19
C LEU A 185 24.13 -5.88 4.97
N PHE A 186 22.89 -5.42 5.19
CA PHE A 186 22.10 -4.79 4.15
C PHE A 186 22.70 -3.42 3.83
N ALA A 187 23.33 -3.31 2.67
CA ALA A 187 23.94 -2.08 2.20
C ALA A 187 22.87 -1.22 1.52
N GLN A 188 22.23 -0.36 2.31
CA GLN A 188 21.23 0.60 1.81
C GLN A 188 21.86 1.53 0.77
N SER A 189 21.16 1.73 -0.36
CA SER A 189 21.64 2.54 -1.48
C SER A 189 20.80 3.79 -1.73
N GLY A 190 19.80 4.06 -0.90
CA GLY A 190 18.91 5.22 -1.01
C GLY A 190 18.16 5.49 0.28
N HIS A 191 17.38 6.57 0.27
CA HIS A 191 16.51 6.95 1.38
C HIS A 191 15.16 6.24 1.30
N PHE A 192 14.42 6.24 2.41
CA PHE A 192 13.03 5.81 2.43
C PHE A 192 12.21 6.57 1.38
N THR A 193 11.45 5.82 0.57
CA THR A 193 10.58 6.38 -0.46
C THR A 193 9.17 5.81 -0.29
N GLU A 194 8.16 6.67 -0.19
CA GLU A 194 6.75 6.27 -0.13
C GLU A 194 6.36 5.42 -1.35
N LEU A 195 5.63 4.33 -1.12
CA LEU A 195 5.11 3.50 -2.20
C LEU A 195 3.87 4.12 -2.86
N ASP A 196 3.10 4.86 -2.10
CA ASP A 196 1.85 5.45 -2.56
C ASP A 196 1.77 6.87 -2.00
N ASN A 197 1.57 7.84 -2.89
CA ASN A 197 1.48 9.26 -2.55
C ASN A 197 0.02 9.71 -2.42
N GLY A 198 -0.91 8.80 -2.19
CA GLY A 198 -2.30 9.09 -1.88
C GLY A 198 -2.55 9.33 -0.39
N HIS A 199 -3.82 9.56 -0.04
CA HIS A 199 -4.22 9.81 1.34
C HIS A 199 -4.26 8.54 2.19
N ASP A 200 -4.56 7.40 1.56
CA ASP A 200 -4.93 6.18 2.27
C ASP A 200 -4.20 4.98 1.64
N PHE A 201 -3.06 4.65 2.23
CA PHE A 201 -2.26 3.48 1.90
C PHE A 201 -1.38 3.13 3.09
N TYR A 202 -1.54 1.93 3.63
CA TYR A 202 -0.77 1.46 4.77
C TYR A 202 -0.57 -0.06 4.74
N ALA A 203 0.37 -0.55 5.54
CA ALA A 203 0.62 -1.97 5.76
C ALA A 203 0.68 -2.84 4.48
N PRO A 204 1.43 -2.43 3.43
CA PRO A 204 1.54 -3.24 2.22
C PRO A 204 2.27 -4.55 2.51
N GLN A 205 1.82 -5.62 1.87
CA GLN A 205 2.51 -6.90 1.87
C GLN A 205 2.68 -7.40 0.44
N SER A 206 3.87 -7.90 0.12
CA SER A 206 4.15 -8.53 -1.16
C SER A 206 4.34 -10.04 -1.06
N PHE A 207 4.07 -10.72 -2.16
CA PHE A 207 4.36 -12.13 -2.34
C PHE A 207 4.90 -12.40 -3.75
N LEU A 208 5.63 -13.50 -3.88
CA LEU A 208 6.07 -14.00 -5.19
C LEU A 208 5.00 -14.94 -5.73
N ALA A 209 4.35 -14.54 -6.81
CA ALA A 209 3.40 -15.39 -7.53
C ALA A 209 4.13 -16.54 -8.24
N LYS A 210 3.41 -17.61 -8.55
CA LYS A 210 3.95 -18.82 -9.21
C LYS A 210 4.57 -18.53 -10.59
N ASP A 211 4.09 -17.49 -11.28
CA ASP A 211 4.60 -17.04 -12.56
C ASP A 211 5.84 -16.13 -12.44
N GLY A 212 6.37 -15.93 -11.23
CA GLY A 212 7.57 -15.15 -10.96
C GLY A 212 7.32 -13.67 -10.74
N ARG A 213 6.08 -13.18 -10.88
CA ARG A 213 5.74 -11.79 -10.58
C ARG A 213 5.76 -11.55 -9.08
N ARG A 214 6.27 -10.39 -8.67
CA ARG A 214 6.08 -9.91 -7.30
C ARG A 214 4.83 -9.04 -7.25
N ILE A 215 3.85 -9.46 -6.45
CA ILE A 215 2.58 -8.76 -6.30
C ILE A 215 2.53 -8.13 -4.93
N VAL A 216 2.09 -6.87 -4.84
CA VAL A 216 1.85 -6.15 -3.59
C VAL A 216 0.38 -5.75 -3.49
N ILE A 217 -0.15 -5.80 -2.26
CA ILE A 217 -1.48 -5.32 -1.90
C ILE A 217 -1.32 -4.47 -0.65
N GLY A 218 -1.91 -3.27 -0.63
CA GLY A 218 -1.94 -2.39 0.53
C GLY A 218 -3.34 -2.27 1.12
N TRP A 219 -3.39 -1.94 2.41
CA TRP A 219 -4.63 -1.51 3.05
C TRP A 219 -4.91 -0.05 2.67
N MET A 220 -6.05 0.22 2.05
CA MET A 220 -6.50 1.55 1.64
C MET A 220 -7.32 2.21 2.75
N ASP A 221 -6.67 2.46 3.87
CA ASP A 221 -7.19 3.27 4.97
C ASP A 221 -6.02 3.62 5.91
N MET A 222 -6.31 4.39 6.95
CA MET A 222 -5.33 4.75 7.96
C MET A 222 -5.99 4.74 9.32
N TRP A 223 -5.46 3.94 10.25
CA TRP A 223 -5.90 3.99 11.63
C TRP A 223 -5.74 5.40 12.20
N GLU A 224 -6.60 5.75 13.16
CA GLU A 224 -6.76 7.13 13.68
C GLU A 224 -7.28 8.17 12.67
N SER A 225 -7.53 7.79 11.40
CA SER A 225 -8.21 8.66 10.44
C SER A 225 -9.73 8.43 10.43
N PRO A 226 -10.55 9.40 10.00
CA PRO A 226 -11.99 9.19 9.82
C PRO A 226 -12.26 8.03 8.85
N MET A 227 -13.11 7.08 9.27
CA MET A 227 -13.58 5.95 8.47
C MET A 227 -15.11 5.98 8.35
N PRO A 228 -15.69 6.83 7.49
CA PRO A 228 -17.13 7.01 7.35
C PRO A 228 -17.93 5.72 7.16
N SER A 229 -17.38 4.75 6.42
CA SER A 229 -18.02 3.47 6.14
C SER A 229 -18.36 2.66 7.40
N LYS A 230 -17.76 2.97 8.56
CA LYS A 230 -18.11 2.31 9.84
C LYS A 230 -19.60 2.39 10.15
N ARG A 231 -20.27 3.47 9.75
CA ARG A 231 -21.73 3.64 9.91
C ARG A 231 -22.56 2.64 9.10
N GLU A 232 -21.97 2.05 8.07
CA GLU A 232 -22.55 1.05 7.18
C GLU A 232 -22.13 -0.38 7.56
N GLY A 233 -21.40 -0.55 8.68
CA GLY A 233 -20.99 -1.85 9.20
C GLY A 233 -19.69 -2.41 8.63
N TRP A 234 -18.89 -1.60 7.90
CA TRP A 234 -17.61 -2.03 7.33
C TRP A 234 -16.55 -0.91 7.38
N ALA A 235 -15.26 -1.23 7.37
CA ALA A 235 -14.19 -0.23 7.38
C ALA A 235 -12.96 -0.72 6.64
N GLY A 236 -12.35 0.16 5.85
CA GLY A 236 -11.22 -0.19 4.99
C GLY A 236 -11.60 -0.99 3.73
N CYS A 237 -10.73 -0.93 2.74
CA CYS A 237 -10.65 -1.88 1.64
C CYS A 237 -9.18 -2.14 1.32
N MET A 238 -8.90 -3.13 0.48
CA MET A 238 -7.56 -3.32 -0.08
C MET A 238 -7.43 -2.54 -1.39
N THR A 239 -6.21 -2.15 -1.73
CA THR A 239 -5.91 -1.68 -3.09
C THR A 239 -6.12 -2.79 -4.11
N LEU A 240 -6.17 -2.43 -5.39
CA LEU A 240 -5.87 -3.38 -6.45
C LEU A 240 -4.55 -4.09 -6.16
N ALA A 241 -4.46 -5.35 -6.58
CA ALA A 241 -3.18 -6.04 -6.63
C ALA A 241 -2.28 -5.33 -7.65
N ARG A 242 -1.04 -5.02 -7.23
CA ARG A 242 -0.06 -4.32 -8.05
C ARG A 242 1.13 -5.21 -8.32
N GLU A 243 1.52 -5.31 -9.58
CA GLU A 243 2.77 -5.93 -9.97
C GLU A 243 3.92 -4.94 -9.73
N LEU A 244 4.91 -5.40 -8.98
CA LEU A 244 6.16 -4.70 -8.74
C LEU A 244 7.18 -5.07 -9.83
N SER A 245 7.80 -4.04 -10.41
CA SER A 245 8.94 -4.19 -11.30
C SER A 245 10.01 -3.17 -10.94
N GLU A 246 11.25 -3.43 -11.36
CA GLU A 246 12.38 -2.51 -11.15
C GLU A 246 12.77 -1.89 -12.49
N SER A 247 13.03 -0.58 -12.48
CA SER A 247 13.57 0.15 -13.62
C SER A 247 14.47 1.30 -13.17
N ASN A 248 15.75 1.22 -13.51
CA ASN A 248 16.77 2.23 -13.21
C ASN A 248 16.87 2.59 -11.71
N GLY A 249 16.88 1.58 -10.85
CA GLY A 249 16.92 1.68 -9.39
C GLY A 249 15.61 2.14 -8.76
N LYS A 250 14.51 2.21 -9.52
CA LYS A 250 13.20 2.62 -9.02
C LYS A 250 12.20 1.47 -9.08
N LEU A 251 11.39 1.37 -8.05
CA LEU A 251 10.27 0.44 -8.01
C LEU A 251 9.08 1.05 -8.77
N LEU A 252 8.55 0.31 -9.74
CA LEU A 252 7.32 0.66 -10.45
C LEU A 252 6.19 -0.25 -9.98
N GLN A 253 4.99 0.32 -9.88
CA GLN A 253 3.76 -0.36 -9.48
C GLN A 253 2.72 -0.26 -10.59
N ARG A 254 2.36 -1.38 -11.21
CA ARG A 254 1.27 -1.44 -12.19
C ARG A 254 0.12 -2.25 -11.63
N PRO A 255 -1.15 -1.93 -11.93
CA PRO A 255 -2.23 -2.88 -11.68
C PRO A 255 -1.89 -4.20 -12.37
N VAL A 256 -2.15 -5.32 -11.72
CA VAL A 256 -1.99 -6.63 -12.36
C VAL A 256 -2.77 -6.68 -13.67
N HIS A 257 -2.21 -7.32 -14.70
CA HIS A 257 -2.85 -7.37 -16.02
C HIS A 257 -4.24 -8.04 -15.97
N GLU A 258 -4.49 -8.90 -14.99
CA GLU A 258 -5.80 -9.48 -14.74
C GLU A 258 -6.89 -8.43 -14.49
N ALA A 259 -6.54 -7.24 -13.95
CA ALA A 259 -7.52 -6.17 -13.75
C ALA A 259 -8.19 -5.71 -15.06
N GLU A 260 -7.56 -5.95 -16.21
CA GLU A 260 -8.18 -5.68 -17.51
C GLU A 260 -9.39 -6.56 -17.80
N SER A 261 -9.55 -7.70 -17.12
CA SER A 261 -10.74 -8.56 -17.26
C SER A 261 -12.00 -7.93 -16.68
N LEU A 262 -11.85 -6.88 -15.85
CA LEU A 262 -12.98 -6.10 -15.33
C LEU A 262 -13.57 -5.17 -16.40
N ARG A 263 -12.83 -4.86 -17.46
CA ARG A 263 -13.28 -3.92 -18.50
C ARG A 263 -14.51 -4.47 -19.24
N GLN A 264 -15.58 -3.70 -19.22
CA GLN A 264 -16.80 -3.95 -19.97
C GLN A 264 -16.93 -2.97 -21.14
N GLN A 265 -17.88 -2.03 -21.07
CA GLN A 265 -18.15 -1.07 -22.13
C GLN A 265 -16.99 -0.07 -22.25
N HIS A 266 -16.41 -0.01 -23.45
CA HIS A 266 -15.34 0.93 -23.79
C HIS A 266 -15.89 2.19 -24.48
N GLN A 267 -15.37 3.35 -24.08
CA GLN A 267 -15.62 4.65 -24.67
C GLN A 267 -14.29 5.34 -24.95
N SER A 268 -13.97 5.55 -26.23
CA SER A 268 -12.81 6.37 -26.61
C SER A 268 -13.11 7.85 -26.44
N VAL A 269 -12.12 8.60 -25.96
CA VAL A 269 -12.14 10.05 -25.85
C VAL A 269 -11.13 10.62 -26.85
N SER A 270 -11.65 11.20 -27.93
CA SER A 270 -10.82 11.73 -29.02
C SER A 270 -9.88 12.86 -28.52
N PRO A 271 -8.68 13.01 -29.14
CA PRO A 271 -7.77 14.11 -28.84
C PRO A 271 -8.49 15.46 -28.94
N ARG A 272 -8.29 16.34 -27.96
CA ARG A 272 -8.99 17.63 -27.91
C ARG A 272 -8.39 18.64 -26.96
N THR A 273 -8.73 19.90 -27.23
CA THR A 273 -8.49 21.02 -26.32
C THR A 273 -9.71 21.24 -25.43
N ILE A 274 -9.48 21.33 -24.13
CA ILE A 274 -10.49 21.55 -23.09
C ILE A 274 -10.28 22.95 -22.55
N SER A 275 -11.32 23.79 -22.56
CA SER A 275 -11.28 25.16 -22.05
C SER A 275 -12.31 25.44 -20.95
N ASN A 276 -13.18 24.47 -20.68
CA ASN A 276 -14.23 24.50 -19.65
C ASN A 276 -14.40 23.06 -19.15
N LYS A 277 -15.63 22.56 -19.10
CA LYS A 277 -15.99 21.21 -18.65
C LYS A 277 -16.31 20.29 -19.83
N TYR A 278 -15.92 19.03 -19.73
CA TYR A 278 -16.33 17.96 -20.63
C TYR A 278 -16.73 16.72 -19.84
N VAL A 279 -18.03 16.37 -19.88
CA VAL A 279 -18.56 15.21 -19.16
C VAL A 279 -18.14 13.92 -19.88
N LEU A 280 -17.51 13.02 -19.14
CA LEU A 280 -17.12 11.67 -19.58
C LEU A 280 -18.24 10.68 -19.33
N GLN A 281 -18.83 10.75 -18.13
CA GLN A 281 -19.88 9.85 -17.65
C GLN A 281 -20.77 10.59 -16.64
N GLU A 282 -22.09 10.54 -16.80
CA GLU A 282 -23.05 11.22 -15.93
C GLU A 282 -23.11 10.59 -14.53
N ASN A 283 -22.85 9.28 -14.44
CA ASN A 283 -22.86 8.53 -13.18
C ASN A 283 -21.77 7.45 -13.19
N ALA A 284 -20.56 7.79 -12.72
CA ALA A 284 -19.41 6.89 -12.70
C ALA A 284 -19.33 6.12 -11.37
N GLN A 285 -19.93 4.93 -11.31
CA GLN A 285 -19.90 4.05 -10.13
C GLN A 285 -18.56 3.31 -10.01
N ALA A 286 -18.25 2.48 -11.01
CA ALA A 286 -16.99 1.75 -11.12
C ALA A 286 -16.44 1.88 -12.54
N VAL A 287 -15.30 2.55 -12.70
CA VAL A 287 -14.72 2.88 -14.01
C VAL A 287 -13.20 2.83 -14.00
N GLU A 288 -12.62 2.44 -15.13
CA GLU A 288 -11.21 2.69 -15.45
C GLU A 288 -11.14 3.84 -16.46
N ILE A 289 -10.26 4.81 -16.24
CA ILE A 289 -9.98 5.90 -17.17
C ILE A 289 -8.50 5.90 -17.50
N GLN A 290 -8.17 6.02 -18.78
CA GLN A 290 -6.83 6.33 -19.24
C GLN A 290 -6.82 7.71 -19.87
N LEU A 291 -5.88 8.56 -19.47
CA LEU A 291 -5.72 9.92 -19.97
C LEU A 291 -4.24 10.19 -20.28
N GLN A 292 -3.98 10.89 -21.38
CA GLN A 292 -2.66 11.40 -21.71
C GLN A 292 -2.73 12.91 -22.00
N TRP A 293 -2.15 13.70 -21.11
CA TRP A 293 -2.10 15.16 -21.21
C TRP A 293 -0.81 15.61 -21.90
N ALA A 294 -0.90 16.62 -22.77
CA ALA A 294 0.27 17.34 -23.29
C ALA A 294 0.60 18.51 -22.36
N LEU A 295 1.60 18.33 -21.49
CA LEU A 295 1.95 19.30 -20.44
C LEU A 295 2.39 20.64 -21.04
N LYS A 296 3.27 20.63 -22.04
CA LYS A 296 3.79 21.85 -22.68
C LYS A 296 2.77 22.63 -23.52
N ASN A 297 1.67 21.99 -23.91
CA ASN A 297 0.62 22.59 -24.73
C ASN A 297 -0.62 22.98 -23.90
N SER A 298 -0.55 22.85 -22.57
CA SER A 298 -1.65 23.15 -21.65
C SER A 298 -1.26 24.33 -20.75
N ASP A 299 -1.94 25.46 -20.92
CA ASP A 299 -1.67 26.72 -20.19
C ASP A 299 -2.71 27.05 -19.13
N ALA A 300 -3.77 26.23 -18.98
CA ALA A 300 -4.72 26.33 -17.87
C ALA A 300 -3.99 26.32 -16.52
N GLU A 301 -4.43 27.17 -15.58
CA GLU A 301 -3.84 27.20 -14.23
C GLU A 301 -4.04 25.85 -13.53
N HIS A 302 -5.26 25.31 -13.58
CA HIS A 302 -5.63 23.97 -13.13
C HIS A 302 -6.40 23.22 -14.21
N TYR A 303 -6.08 21.95 -14.43
CA TYR A 303 -6.83 21.09 -15.35
C TYR A 303 -6.71 19.62 -14.97
N GLY A 304 -7.73 18.81 -15.29
CA GLY A 304 -7.72 17.40 -14.95
C GLY A 304 -9.09 16.77 -14.95
N LEU A 305 -9.30 15.86 -13.99
CA LEU A 305 -10.50 15.07 -13.78
C LEU A 305 -11.19 15.50 -12.47
N GLN A 306 -12.51 15.54 -12.47
CA GLN A 306 -13.32 15.72 -11.26
C GLN A 306 -14.45 14.69 -11.21
N LEU A 307 -14.77 14.21 -10.00
CA LEU A 307 -15.94 13.39 -9.70
C LEU A 307 -16.84 14.18 -8.76
N GLY A 308 -17.95 14.67 -9.31
CA GLY A 308 -18.86 15.57 -8.60
C GLY A 308 -18.13 16.80 -8.05
N THR A 309 -18.45 17.14 -6.81
CA THR A 309 -17.84 18.26 -6.07
C THR A 309 -16.73 17.81 -5.13
N GLY A 310 -16.67 16.52 -4.80
CA GLY A 310 -15.89 16.00 -3.68
C GLY A 310 -14.53 15.40 -4.02
N MET A 311 -14.21 15.13 -5.29
CA MET A 311 -12.87 14.66 -5.68
C MET A 311 -12.38 15.36 -6.95
N ARG A 312 -11.11 15.76 -6.94
CA ARG A 312 -10.39 16.25 -8.13
C ARG A 312 -9.00 15.64 -8.23
N LEU A 313 -8.63 15.21 -9.42
CA LEU A 313 -7.26 14.86 -9.80
C LEU A 313 -6.81 15.84 -10.87
N TYR A 314 -5.90 16.74 -10.55
CA TYR A 314 -5.57 17.85 -11.43
C TYR A 314 -4.08 18.20 -11.46
N ILE A 315 -3.64 18.68 -12.61
CA ILE A 315 -2.36 19.33 -12.78
C ILE A 315 -2.52 20.77 -12.30
N ASP A 316 -1.62 21.18 -11.40
CA ASP A 316 -1.41 22.56 -11.00
C ASP A 316 -0.14 23.10 -11.65
N ASN A 317 -0.33 23.97 -12.65
CA ASN A 317 0.77 24.56 -13.40
C ASN A 317 1.54 25.62 -12.59
N GLN A 318 0.96 26.17 -11.51
CA GLN A 318 1.68 27.15 -10.67
C GLN A 318 2.66 26.46 -9.73
N SER A 319 2.27 25.32 -9.16
CA SER A 319 3.14 24.54 -8.27
C SER A 319 3.93 23.45 -9.00
N GLU A 320 3.63 23.21 -10.28
CA GLU A 320 4.16 22.12 -11.12
C GLU A 320 3.92 20.74 -10.49
N ARG A 321 2.68 20.47 -10.08
CA ARG A 321 2.31 19.21 -9.40
C ARG A 321 1.07 18.55 -9.99
N LEU A 322 1.03 17.22 -9.91
CA LEU A 322 -0.22 16.47 -9.99
C LEU A 322 -0.80 16.37 -8.59
N VAL A 323 -2.04 16.78 -8.41
CA VAL A 323 -2.73 16.89 -7.12
C VAL A 323 -3.96 16.01 -7.11
N LEU A 324 -4.07 15.13 -6.13
CA LEU A 324 -5.30 14.42 -5.77
C LEU A 324 -5.90 15.10 -4.55
N TRP A 325 -7.05 15.73 -4.71
CA TRP A 325 -7.77 16.45 -3.66
C TRP A 325 -9.11 15.76 -3.38
N ARG A 326 -9.47 15.67 -2.10
CA ARG A 326 -10.78 15.21 -1.64
C ARG A 326 -11.41 16.25 -0.71
N TYR A 327 -12.72 16.41 -0.82
CA TYR A 327 -13.52 17.34 -0.04
C TYR A 327 -14.89 16.76 0.28
N TYR A 328 -15.01 16.19 1.47
CA TYR A 328 -16.21 15.62 2.05
C TYR A 328 -16.37 16.17 3.48
N PRO A 329 -16.79 17.43 3.65
CA PRO A 329 -16.83 18.09 4.95
C PRO A 329 -17.80 17.41 5.93
N HIS A 330 -18.88 16.81 5.43
CA HIS A 330 -19.82 16.02 6.25
C HIS A 330 -19.19 14.77 6.85
N GLU A 331 -18.08 14.30 6.28
CA GLU A 331 -17.32 13.15 6.73
C GLU A 331 -16.02 13.55 7.46
N ASN A 332 -15.80 14.86 7.71
CA ASN A 332 -14.55 15.42 8.21
C ASN A 332 -13.31 15.06 7.38
N LEU A 333 -13.48 14.97 6.06
CA LEU A 333 -12.38 14.70 5.13
C LEU A 333 -12.17 15.89 4.20
N ASP A 334 -11.05 16.58 4.37
CA ASP A 334 -10.57 17.60 3.44
C ASP A 334 -9.05 17.52 3.39
N GLY A 335 -8.49 17.56 2.20
CA GLY A 335 -7.06 17.59 2.00
C GLY A 335 -6.65 17.17 0.61
N TYR A 336 -5.39 17.43 0.30
CA TYR A 336 -4.78 16.98 -0.93
C TYR A 336 -3.49 16.20 -0.66
N ARG A 337 -3.13 15.41 -1.66
CA ARG A 337 -1.80 14.84 -1.84
C ARG A 337 -1.32 15.16 -3.23
N SER A 338 -0.01 15.15 -3.41
CA SER A 338 0.55 15.55 -4.69
C SER A 338 1.94 15.02 -4.92
N ILE A 339 2.29 14.87 -6.19
CA ILE A 339 3.65 14.58 -6.64
C ILE A 339 4.11 15.69 -7.61
N PRO A 340 5.42 15.96 -7.69
CA PRO A 340 5.95 16.83 -8.75
C PRO A 340 5.57 16.30 -10.13
N LEU A 341 5.31 17.21 -11.07
CA LEU A 341 5.14 16.82 -12.47
C LEU A 341 6.44 16.23 -13.02
N PRO A 342 6.35 15.24 -13.92
CA PRO A 342 7.54 14.69 -14.55
C PRO A 342 8.16 15.74 -15.48
N GLN A 343 9.50 15.73 -15.58
CA GLN A 343 10.25 16.56 -16.52
C GLN A 343 10.19 15.98 -17.95
N ARG A 344 8.99 15.93 -18.53
CA ARG A 344 8.71 15.42 -19.88
C ARG A 344 7.50 16.12 -20.50
N ASP A 345 7.22 15.86 -21.77
CA ASP A 345 6.18 16.58 -22.52
C ASP A 345 4.76 16.10 -22.24
N THR A 346 4.62 14.89 -21.70
CA THR A 346 3.32 14.22 -21.52
C THR A 346 3.17 13.61 -20.13
N LEU A 347 1.94 13.60 -19.62
CA LEU A 347 1.56 12.90 -18.40
C LEU A 347 0.52 11.83 -18.75
N ALA A 348 0.87 10.56 -18.52
CA ALA A 348 -0.05 9.45 -18.69
C ALA A 348 -0.63 9.05 -17.33
N LEU A 349 -1.96 8.90 -17.26
CA LEU A 349 -2.69 8.52 -16.06
C LEU A 349 -3.58 7.33 -16.38
N ARG A 350 -3.52 6.31 -15.53
CA ARG A 350 -4.49 5.19 -15.52
C ARG A 350 -5.18 5.21 -14.16
N ILE A 351 -6.47 5.45 -14.15
CA ILE A 351 -7.25 5.81 -12.97
C ILE A 351 -8.36 4.78 -12.79
N PHE A 352 -8.50 4.23 -11.60
CA PHE A 352 -9.61 3.37 -11.22
C PHE A 352 -10.44 4.11 -10.19
N ILE A 353 -11.73 4.27 -10.46
CA ILE A 353 -12.70 4.81 -9.51
C ILE A 353 -13.67 3.67 -9.20
N ASP A 354 -13.90 3.43 -7.91
CA ASP A 354 -14.95 2.56 -7.42
C ASP A 354 -15.94 3.40 -6.56
N THR A 355 -16.86 2.72 -5.91
CA THR A 355 -17.92 3.31 -5.10
C THR A 355 -17.37 4.25 -4.02
N SER A 356 -16.25 3.89 -3.38
CA SER A 356 -15.66 4.70 -2.30
C SER A 356 -14.13 4.80 -2.33
N SER A 357 -13.51 4.59 -3.49
CA SER A 357 -12.06 4.66 -3.67
C SER A 357 -11.67 5.21 -5.04
N VAL A 358 -10.47 5.76 -5.11
CA VAL A 358 -9.76 6.10 -6.34
C VAL A 358 -8.31 5.63 -6.23
N GLU A 359 -7.81 4.99 -7.29
CA GLU A 359 -6.39 4.69 -7.47
C GLU A 359 -5.90 5.30 -8.78
N VAL A 360 -4.80 6.03 -8.72
CA VAL A 360 -4.19 6.72 -9.86
C VAL A 360 -2.80 6.16 -10.07
N PHE A 361 -2.57 5.52 -11.22
CA PHE A 361 -1.27 5.04 -11.65
C PHE A 361 -0.68 6.02 -12.65
N ILE A 362 0.45 6.62 -12.31
CA ILE A 362 1.08 7.70 -13.06
C ILE A 362 2.23 7.15 -13.90
N ASN A 363 2.28 7.54 -15.18
CA ASN A 363 3.33 7.19 -16.14
C ASN A 363 3.70 5.71 -16.09
N ASP A 364 2.69 4.85 -16.24
CA ASP A 364 2.90 3.40 -16.25
C ASP A 364 3.54 2.86 -14.94
N GLY A 365 3.12 3.43 -13.80
CA GLY A 365 3.45 2.93 -12.48
C GLY A 365 4.67 3.56 -11.81
N GLU A 366 5.22 4.65 -12.36
CA GLU A 366 6.30 5.42 -11.74
C GLU A 366 5.91 6.04 -10.40
N ALA A 367 4.62 6.34 -10.21
CA ALA A 367 4.03 6.74 -8.95
C ALA A 367 2.59 6.25 -8.88
N VAL A 368 2.05 6.14 -7.66
CA VAL A 368 0.66 5.75 -7.41
C VAL A 368 0.05 6.68 -6.37
N MET A 369 -1.24 6.95 -6.48
CA MET A 369 -2.02 7.62 -5.44
C MET A 369 -3.32 6.86 -5.18
N SER A 370 -3.52 6.41 -3.94
CA SER A 370 -4.74 5.77 -3.46
C SER A 370 -5.47 6.64 -2.46
N SER A 371 -6.78 6.78 -2.61
CA SER A 371 -7.59 7.52 -1.65
C SER A 371 -9.00 6.99 -1.55
N ARG A 372 -9.51 6.97 -0.33
CA ARG A 372 -10.93 6.83 -0.03
C ARG A 372 -11.66 8.12 -0.36
N ILE A 373 -12.79 7.96 -1.02
CA ILE A 373 -13.70 9.02 -1.45
C ILE A 373 -15.13 8.64 -1.08
N TYR A 374 -15.99 9.63 -0.84
CA TYR A 374 -17.35 9.39 -0.36
C TYR A 374 -18.38 10.23 -1.14
N PRO A 375 -18.41 10.16 -2.49
CA PRO A 375 -19.38 10.92 -3.27
C PRO A 375 -20.81 10.43 -2.99
N GLN A 376 -21.75 11.38 -2.87
CA GLN A 376 -23.17 11.04 -2.81
C GLN A 376 -23.64 10.46 -4.16
N PRO A 377 -24.72 9.66 -4.20
CA PRO A 377 -25.21 9.05 -5.43
C PRO A 377 -25.44 10.04 -6.59
N GLU A 378 -25.88 11.26 -6.29
CA GLU A 378 -26.09 12.35 -7.25
C GLU A 378 -24.82 13.13 -7.62
N GLU A 379 -23.71 12.95 -6.88
CA GLU A 379 -22.44 13.65 -7.09
C GLU A 379 -21.39 12.75 -7.76
N ARG A 380 -21.83 11.93 -8.72
CA ARG A 380 -20.97 10.98 -9.45
C ARG A 380 -20.77 11.30 -10.92
N GLU A 381 -21.10 12.52 -11.33
CA GLU A 381 -20.74 12.99 -12.65
C GLU A 381 -19.22 13.10 -12.75
N LEU A 382 -18.65 12.38 -13.72
CA LEU A 382 -17.23 12.37 -14.01
C LEU A 382 -16.96 13.28 -15.20
N SER A 383 -16.13 14.30 -15.01
CA SER A 383 -15.81 15.25 -16.06
C SER A 383 -14.34 15.62 -16.08
N LEU A 384 -13.86 15.95 -17.28
CA LEU A 384 -12.62 16.67 -17.48
C LEU A 384 -12.87 18.17 -17.37
N TYR A 385 -11.88 18.91 -16.90
CA TYR A 385 -11.98 20.37 -16.84
C TYR A 385 -10.65 21.07 -17.09
N ALA A 386 -10.74 22.35 -17.46
CA ALA A 386 -9.63 23.30 -17.50
C ALA A 386 -10.12 24.66 -16.97
N SER A 387 -9.32 25.28 -16.11
CA SER A 387 -9.59 26.57 -15.48
C SER A 387 -8.58 27.61 -15.94
N HIS A 388 -9.07 28.78 -16.37
CA HIS A 388 -8.26 29.96 -16.68
C HIS A 388 -7.22 29.75 -17.79
N GLY A 389 -7.56 28.93 -18.78
CA GLY A 389 -6.72 28.64 -19.94
C GLY A 389 -7.25 27.40 -20.65
N VAL A 390 -6.38 26.69 -21.36
CA VAL A 390 -6.72 25.46 -22.05
C VAL A 390 -5.83 24.29 -21.64
N ALA A 391 -6.38 23.09 -21.73
CA ALA A 391 -5.65 21.84 -21.57
C ALA A 391 -5.78 20.97 -22.80
N VAL A 392 -4.66 20.36 -23.24
CA VAL A 392 -4.62 19.52 -24.44
C VAL A 392 -4.56 18.06 -24.01
N LEU A 393 -5.65 17.34 -24.25
CA LEU A 393 -5.73 15.88 -24.12
C LEU A 393 -5.31 15.25 -25.44
N GLN A 394 -4.23 14.46 -25.43
CA GLN A 394 -3.74 13.76 -26.61
C GLN A 394 -4.49 12.43 -26.83
N HIS A 395 -4.81 11.73 -25.75
CA HIS A 395 -5.53 10.47 -25.80
C HIS A 395 -6.37 10.31 -24.54
N GLY A 396 -7.55 9.70 -24.68
CA GLY A 396 -8.28 9.21 -23.54
C GLY A 396 -9.17 8.02 -23.86
N ALA A 397 -9.45 7.23 -22.85
CA ALA A 397 -10.36 6.10 -22.91
C ALA A 397 -11.01 5.90 -21.53
N LEU A 398 -12.23 5.39 -21.54
CA LEU A 398 -12.98 5.02 -20.34
C LEU A 398 -13.56 3.62 -20.53
N TRP A 399 -13.51 2.83 -19.48
CA TRP A 399 -14.20 1.54 -19.38
C TRP A 399 -15.12 1.54 -18.17
N LEU A 400 -16.34 1.05 -18.34
CA LEU A 400 -17.13 0.58 -17.20
C LEU A 400 -16.50 -0.70 -16.66
N LEU A 401 -16.48 -0.86 -15.34
CA LEU A 401 -15.93 -2.04 -14.68
C LEU A 401 -17.04 -2.97 -14.19
N GLY A 402 -16.77 -4.28 -14.26
CA GLY A 402 -17.72 -5.37 -14.02
C GLY A 402 -17.52 -6.20 -12.79
#